data_AF-A0A519X4Y8-F1
#
_entry.id   AF-A0A519X4Y8-F1
#
_cell.length_a   1.000
_cell.length_b   1.000
_cell.length_c   1.000
_cell.angle_alpha   90.00
_cell.angle_beta   90.00
_cell.angle_gamma   90.00
#
_symmetry.space_group_name_H-M   'P 1'
#
loop_
_entity.id
_entity.type
_entity.pdbx_description
1 polymer ?
#
loop_
_entity_poly.entity_id
_entity_poly.type
_entity_poly.pdbx_seq_one_letter_code
_entity_poly.pdbx_strand_id
1 'polypeptide(L)'
;MSEKKPSLVILAAGMASRYGGNKQTESFGPSGETIMEYSIYDAIKAGFGKVIFIIREEFSESFKAAIEPKLKGKIELDYVYQSLDKFSGGRD
;
A
#
# COMPACT_ATOMS: atom_id res chain seq x y z
N MET A 1 -20.49 1.76 22.08
CA MET A 1 -19.94 0.85 21.06
C MET A 1 -18.64 1.47 20.57
N SER A 2 -17.53 0.74 20.50
CA SER A 2 -16.33 1.28 19.86
C SER A 2 -16.66 1.52 18.38
N GLU A 3 -16.46 2.74 17.88
CA GLU A 3 -16.67 3.02 16.46
C GLU A 3 -15.72 2.18 15.61
N LYS A 4 -16.28 1.36 14.72
CA LYS A 4 -15.48 0.61 13.75
C LYS A 4 -14.95 1.57 12.71
N LYS A 5 -13.62 1.74 12.67
CA LYS A 5 -12.95 2.48 11.60
C LYS A 5 -12.76 1.58 10.36
N PRO A 6 -13.02 2.08 9.14
CA PRO A 6 -12.79 1.32 7.92
C PRO A 6 -11.29 1.08 7.66
N SER A 7 -10.99 0.11 6.79
CA SER A 7 -9.64 -0.18 6.31
C SER A 7 -9.48 0.19 4.84
N LEU A 8 -8.36 0.81 4.49
CA LEU A 8 -7.97 1.11 3.12
C LEU A 8 -7.15 -0.05 2.58
N VAL A 9 -7.55 -0.61 1.43
CA VAL A 9 -6.77 -1.66 0.76
C VAL A 9 -6.04 -1.05 -0.44
N ILE A 10 -4.72 -1.18 -0.48
CA ILE A 10 -3.87 -0.68 -1.56
C ILE A 10 -3.31 -1.86 -2.34
N LEU A 11 -3.63 -1.91 -3.64
CA LEU A 11 -3.13 -2.92 -4.57
C LEU A 11 -1.78 -2.46 -5.14
N ALA A 12 -0.69 -2.95 -4.57
CA ALA A 12 0.69 -2.56 -4.91
C ALA A 12 1.55 -3.75 -5.42
N ALA A 13 0.94 -4.88 -5.77
CA ALA A 13 1.61 -6.06 -6.31
C ALA A 13 1.91 -5.98 -7.83
N GLY A 14 1.43 -4.92 -8.50
CA GLY A 14 1.70 -4.64 -9.90
C GLY A 14 3.14 -4.15 -10.13
N MET A 15 3.83 -4.71 -11.11
CA MET A 15 5.16 -4.25 -11.51
C MET A 15 5.05 -2.95 -12.31
N ALA A 16 5.89 -1.96 -11.99
CA ALA A 16 6.17 -0.79 -12.84
C ALA A 16 6.95 -1.15 -14.12
N SER A 17 6.93 -2.42 -14.57
CA SER A 17 7.70 -2.91 -15.72
C SER A 17 7.17 -2.41 -17.07
N ARG A 18 5.89 -2.03 -17.15
CA ARG A 18 5.30 -1.46 -18.38
C ARG A 18 5.87 -0.07 -18.75
N TYR A 19 6.63 0.57 -17.85
CA TYR A 19 7.23 1.90 -18.06
C TYR A 19 8.74 1.96 -17.75
N GLY A 20 9.44 0.83 -17.74
CA GLY A 20 10.92 0.81 -17.78
C GLY A 20 11.65 1.25 -16.50
N GLY A 21 11.12 0.93 -15.31
CA GLY A 21 11.88 1.13 -14.06
C GLY A 21 11.02 1.18 -12.81
N ASN A 22 11.70 1.29 -11.66
CA ASN A 22 11.20 1.23 -10.29
C ASN A 22 10.29 2.44 -9.91
N LYS A 23 9.26 2.76 -10.71
CA LYS A 23 8.47 4.01 -10.60
C LYS A 23 7.11 3.81 -9.92
N GLN A 24 7.11 3.34 -8.68
CA GLN A 24 6.10 3.77 -7.70
C GLN A 24 6.62 4.92 -6.82
N THR A 25 7.83 5.40 -7.09
CA THR A 25 8.54 6.46 -6.36
C THR A 25 8.68 7.76 -7.16
N GLU A 26 7.94 7.93 -8.27
CA GLU A 26 7.89 9.25 -8.91
C GLU A 26 7.17 10.23 -7.99
N SER A 27 7.97 11.13 -7.44
CA SER A 27 7.55 12.34 -6.74
C SER A 27 6.53 13.11 -7.57
N PHE A 28 5.31 13.18 -7.07
CA PHE A 28 4.17 13.89 -7.65
C PHE A 28 3.89 15.21 -6.91
N GLY A 29 4.18 15.27 -5.61
CA GLY A 29 3.95 16.43 -4.76
C GLY A 29 5.05 17.50 -4.83
N PRO A 30 4.76 18.74 -4.38
CA PRO A 30 5.71 19.85 -4.36
C PRO A 30 6.93 19.62 -3.46
N SER A 31 6.89 18.61 -2.58
CA SER A 31 8.01 18.23 -1.70
C SER A 31 8.47 16.78 -1.91
N GLY A 32 8.08 16.17 -3.02
CA GLY A 32 8.58 14.85 -3.40
C GLY A 32 7.65 13.68 -3.10
N GLU A 33 6.44 13.93 -2.59
CA GLU A 33 5.49 12.90 -2.17
C GLU A 33 4.94 12.10 -3.34
N THR A 34 4.68 10.82 -3.10
CA THR A 34 4.02 9.90 -4.01
C THR A 34 2.50 10.03 -3.92
N ILE A 35 1.79 9.62 -4.99
CA ILE A 35 0.31 9.55 -4.99
C ILE A 35 -0.22 8.64 -3.85
N MET A 36 0.55 7.60 -3.51
CA MET A 36 0.20 6.68 -2.42
C MET A 36 0.17 7.40 -1.07
N GLU A 37 1.13 8.28 -0.81
CA GLU A 37 1.19 9.05 0.44
C GLU A 37 0.01 10.01 0.58
N TYR A 38 -0.38 10.69 -0.50
CA TYR A 38 -1.59 11.53 -0.52
C TYR A 38 -2.85 10.71 -0.23
N SER A 39 -2.99 9.54 -0.87
CA SER A 39 -4.15 8.67 -0.67
C SER A 39 -4.27 8.21 0.79
N ILE A 40 -3.14 7.88 1.43
CA ILE A 40 -3.12 7.47 2.84
C ILE A 40 -3.40 8.66 3.77
N TYR A 41 -2.85 9.84 3.45
CA TYR A 41 -3.11 11.06 4.21
C TYR A 41 -4.61 11.42 4.22
N ASP A 42 -5.26 11.36 3.06
CA ASP A 42 -6.70 11.63 2.95
C ASP A 42 -7.53 10.55 3.65
N ALA A 43 -7.14 9.28 3.57
CA ALA A 43 -7.81 8.21 4.29
C ALA A 43 -7.75 8.39 5.81
N ILE A 44 -6.59 8.80 6.36
CA ILE A 44 -6.46 9.14 7.79
C ILE A 44 -7.43 10.27 8.16
N LYS A 45 -7.49 11.34 7.35
CA LYS A 45 -8.41 12.46 7.58
C LYS A 45 -9.88 12.07 7.45
N ALA A 46 -10.19 11.09 6.60
CA ALA A 46 -11.53 10.54 6.44
C ALA A 46 -11.92 9.54 7.55
N GLY A 47 -11.03 9.24 8.51
CA GLY A 47 -11.32 8.40 9.67
C GLY A 47 -10.98 6.91 9.48
N PHE A 48 -10.23 6.53 8.45
CA PHE A 48 -9.72 5.18 8.32
C PHE A 48 -8.75 4.84 9.45
N GLY A 49 -8.82 3.61 9.95
CA GLY A 49 -8.00 3.15 11.07
C GLY A 49 -6.80 2.31 10.66
N LYS A 50 -6.84 1.77 9.44
CA LYS A 50 -5.89 0.75 8.98
C LYS A 50 -5.66 0.82 7.47
N VAL A 51 -4.43 0.56 7.05
CA VAL A 51 -4.06 0.36 5.64
C VAL A 51 -3.56 -1.08 5.46
N ILE A 52 -4.05 -1.77 4.43
CA ILE A 52 -3.63 -3.12 4.07
C ILE A 52 -3.00 -3.05 2.68
N PHE A 53 -1.72 -3.40 2.58
CA PHE A 53 -0.99 -3.44 1.32
C PHE A 53 -0.99 -4.85 0.75
N ILE A 54 -1.45 -5.00 -0.50
CA ILE A 54 -1.27 -6.23 -1.27
C ILE A 54 -0.04 -6.06 -2.15
N ILE A 55 1.04 -6.78 -1.84
CA ILE A 55 2.34 -6.67 -2.52
C ILE A 55 2.89 -8.06 -2.92
N ARG A 56 3.95 -8.07 -3.72
CA ARG A 56 4.74 -9.30 -3.95
C ARG A 56 5.70 -9.50 -2.79
N GLU A 57 5.83 -10.74 -2.34
CA GLU A 57 6.67 -11.10 -1.18
C GLU A 57 8.14 -10.72 -1.38
N GLU A 58 8.67 -10.94 -2.59
CA GLU A 58 10.05 -10.60 -2.98
C GLU A 58 10.41 -9.11 -2.84
N PHE A 59 9.41 -8.21 -2.81
CA PHE A 59 9.61 -6.77 -2.61
C PHE A 59 9.16 -6.28 -1.22
N SER A 60 8.80 -7.18 -0.32
CA SER A 60 8.23 -6.82 0.98
C SER A 60 9.17 -5.96 1.83
N GLU A 61 10.44 -6.35 1.92
CA GLU A 61 11.40 -5.67 2.80
C GLU A 61 11.70 -4.25 2.32
N SER A 62 11.97 -4.09 1.02
CA SER A 62 12.23 -2.79 0.42
C SER A 62 11.02 -1.87 0.48
N PHE A 63 9.81 -2.41 0.27
CA PHE A 63 8.57 -1.66 0.40
C PHE A 63 8.33 -1.19 1.84
N LYS A 64 8.49 -2.09 2.83
CA LYS A 64 8.36 -1.75 4.26
C LYS A 64 9.35 -0.66 4.66
N ALA A 65 10.61 -0.80 4.27
CA ALA A 65 11.66 0.18 4.56
C ALA A 65 11.34 1.58 3.98
N ALA A 66 10.67 1.65 2.82
CA ALA A 66 10.29 2.91 2.19
C ALA A 66 9.03 3.55 2.81
N ILE A 67 8.07 2.75 3.28
CA ILE A 67 6.73 3.21 3.70
C ILE A 67 6.59 3.36 5.21
N GLU A 68 7.07 2.40 6.00
CA GLU A 68 6.84 2.38 7.45
C GLU A 68 7.36 3.63 8.18
N PRO A 69 8.57 4.15 7.90
CA PRO A 69 9.06 5.36 8.57
C PRO A 69 8.14 6.56 8.39
N LYS A 70 7.43 6.63 7.26
CA LYS A 70 6.57 7.76 6.89
C LYS A 70 5.18 7.68 7.54
N LEU A 71 4.74 6.47 7.89
CA LEU A 71 3.41 6.19 8.46
C LEU A 71 3.45 5.78 9.94
N LYS A 72 4.64 5.60 10.52
CA LYS A 72 4.82 5.20 11.92
C LYS A 72 4.02 6.10 12.86
N GLY A 73 3.14 5.47 13.64
CA GLY A 73 2.29 6.15 14.63
C GLY A 73 1.13 6.95 14.03
N LYS A 74 0.91 6.93 12.71
CA LYS A 74 -0.18 7.66 12.04
C LYS A 74 -1.40 6.76 11.76
N ILE A 75 -1.17 5.50 11.40
CA ILE A 75 -2.23 4.53 11.05
C ILE A 75 -1.71 3.09 11.24
N GLU A 76 -2.60 2.12 11.50
CA GLU A 76 -2.24 0.71 11.54
C GLU A 76 -1.91 0.20 10.12
N LEU A 77 -0.86 -0.62 9.99
CA LEU A 77 -0.43 -1.18 8.70
C LEU A 77 -0.47 -2.69 8.74
N ASP A 78 -0.95 -3.31 7.66
CA ASP A 78 -0.90 -4.74 7.42
C ASP A 78 -0.45 -5.05 6.00
N TYR A 79 0.07 -6.26 5.79
CA TYR A 79 0.61 -6.71 4.50
C TYR A 79 0.04 -8.06 4.10
N VAL A 80 -0.38 -8.17 2.85
CA VAL A 80 -0.85 -9.39 2.21
C VAL A 80 0.01 -9.65 0.98
N TYR A 81 0.41 -10.91 0.81
CA TYR A 81 1.30 -11.31 -0.28
C TYR A 81 0.53 -11.99 -1.41
N GLN A 82 0.59 -11.41 -2.60
CA GLN A 82 0.06 -11.97 -3.84
C GLN A 82 1.16 -12.73 -4.58
N SER A 83 0.85 -13.97 -4.99
CA SER A 83 1.74 -14.83 -5.77
C SER A 83 0.93 -15.68 -6.74
N LEU A 84 1.55 -16.15 -7.83
CA LEU A 84 0.85 -16.90 -8.90
C LEU A 84 0.36 -18.28 -8.45
N ASP A 85 1.04 -18.86 -7.47
CA ASP A 85 0.72 -20.11 -6.80
C ASP A 85 -0.44 -19.97 -5.80
N LYS A 86 -0.83 -18.74 -5.41
CA LYS A 86 -2.03 -18.47 -4.61
C LYS A 86 -3.28 -18.30 -5.47
N PHE A 87 -3.51 -19.26 -6.35
CA PHE A 87 -4.74 -19.35 -7.14
C PHE A 87 -5.76 -20.24 -6.43
N SER A 88 -6.97 -19.74 -6.18
CA SER A 88 -8.03 -20.47 -5.48
C SER A 88 -8.84 -21.42 -6.38
N GLY A 89 -8.44 -21.64 -7.63
CA GLY A 89 -9.03 -22.70 -8.46
C GLY A 89 -10.39 -22.42 -9.09
N GLY A 90 -11.03 -21.27 -8.87
CA GLY A 90 -12.45 -21.08 -9.21
C GLY A 90 -12.78 -19.89 -10.11
N ARG A 91 -13.39 -20.17 -11.25
CA ARG A 91 -14.52 -19.40 -11.78
C ARG A 91 -15.62 -20.43 -12.02
N ASP A 92 -16.63 -20.45 -11.15
CA ASP A 92 -17.93 -21.02 -11.51
C ASP A 92 -18.62 -20.11 -12.53
#